data_AF-A0A099K803-F1
#
_entry.id   AF-A0A099K803-F1
#
_cell.length_a   1.000
_cell.length_b   1.000
_cell.length_c   1.000
_cell.angle_alpha   90.00
_cell.angle_beta   90.00
_cell.angle_gamma   90.00
#
_symmetry.space_group_name_H-M   'P 1'
#
loop_
_entity.id
_entity.type
_entity.pdbx_description
1 polymer ?
#
loop_
_entity_poly.entity_id
_entity_poly.type
_entity_poly.pdbx_seq_one_letter_code
_entity_poly.pdbx_strand_id
1 'polypeptide(L)'
;MPLFAVIAKEPNNSRIEKLIADCYPENNHIKIASASWLVYEEQKGMPQTIHNKIFGEGNNKETYLIIPFDAYWGIHSNDVWNWISSKGL
;
A
#
# COMPACT_ATOMS: atom_id res chain seq x y z
N MET A 1 -8.50 0.43 11.28
CA MET A 1 -8.69 1.27 10.08
C MET A 1 -7.94 0.59 8.94
N PRO A 2 -8.49 0.59 7.72
CA PRO A 2 -8.11 -0.38 6.68
C PRO A 2 -6.97 0.05 5.73
N LEU A 3 -6.43 1.26 5.86
CA LEU A 3 -5.35 1.71 4.97
C LEU A 3 -3.96 1.38 5.51
N PHE A 4 -3.10 0.96 4.59
CA PHE A 4 -1.68 0.73 4.85
C PHE A 4 -0.83 1.39 3.77
N ALA A 5 0.30 1.96 4.18
CA ALA A 5 1.34 2.36 3.24
C ALA A 5 2.31 1.19 3.03
N VAL A 6 2.59 0.89 1.76
CA VAL A 6 3.65 -0.03 1.34
C VAL A 6 4.75 0.81 0.72
N ILE A 7 5.94 0.79 1.32
CA ILE A 7 7.06 1.66 0.96
C ILE A 7 8.26 0.77 0.64
N ALA A 8 8.68 0.73 -0.61
CA ALA A 8 9.87 0.03 -1.06
C ALA A 8 11.13 0.86 -0.79
N LYS A 9 12.28 0.20 -0.60
CA LYS A 9 13.58 0.87 -0.50
C LYS A 9 13.99 1.53 -1.82
N GLU A 10 13.85 0.81 -2.92
CA GLU A 10 14.31 1.26 -4.23
C GLU A 10 13.16 1.89 -5.04
N PRO A 11 13.40 3.02 -5.74
CA PRO A 11 12.40 3.62 -6.61
C PRO A 11 12.09 2.75 -7.82
N ASN A 12 10.89 2.87 -8.36
CA ASN A 12 10.42 2.16 -9.55
C ASN A 12 10.49 0.64 -9.42
N ASN A 13 10.15 0.11 -8.23
CA ASN A 13 10.08 -1.32 -8.00
C ASN A 13 8.84 -1.93 -8.70
N SER A 14 9.01 -2.21 -10.00
CA SER A 14 7.95 -2.77 -10.86
C SER A 14 7.41 -4.11 -10.38
N ARG A 15 8.23 -4.87 -9.64
CA ARG A 15 7.80 -6.12 -9.01
C ARG A 15 6.79 -5.87 -7.90
N ILE A 16 7.08 -4.98 -6.94
CA ILE A 16 6.15 -4.65 -5.86
C ILE A 16 4.86 -4.07 -6.42
N GLU A 17 4.96 -3.17 -7.39
CA GLU A 17 3.80 -2.59 -8.07
C GLU A 17 2.90 -3.66 -8.69
N LYS A 18 3.51 -4.62 -9.40
CA LYS A 18 2.78 -5.75 -9.98
C LYS A 18 2.15 -6.63 -8.90
N LEU A 19 2.88 -6.97 -7.84
CA LEU A 19 2.34 -7.79 -6.74
C LEU A 19 1.15 -7.11 -6.06
N ILE A 20 1.20 -5.79 -5.86
CA ILE A 20 0.08 -5.03 -5.32
C ILE A 20 -1.14 -5.11 -6.26
N ALA A 21 -0.95 -4.87 -7.55
CA ALA A 21 -2.02 -4.91 -8.55
C ALA A 21 -2.63 -6.33 -8.70
N ASP A 22 -1.82 -7.37 -8.56
CA ASP A 22 -2.28 -8.77 -8.61
C ASP A 22 -3.10 -9.16 -7.35
N CYS A 23 -2.81 -8.54 -6.20
CA CYS A 23 -3.43 -8.86 -4.91
C CYS A 23 -4.60 -7.95 -4.50
N TYR A 24 -4.70 -6.76 -5.09
CA TYR A 24 -5.71 -5.76 -4.77
C TYR A 24 -6.43 -5.30 -6.04
N PRO A 25 -7.78 -5.23 -6.03
CA PRO A 25 -8.53 -4.60 -7.11
C PRO A 25 -8.07 -3.15 -7.34
N GLU A 26 -8.18 -2.64 -8.57
CA GLU A 26 -7.72 -1.29 -8.94
C GLU A 26 -8.20 -0.18 -8.00
N ASN A 27 -9.46 -0.27 -7.53
CA ASN A 27 -10.02 0.72 -6.61
C ASN A 27 -9.49 0.61 -5.18
N ASN A 28 -8.76 -0.45 -4.82
CA ASN A 28 -8.27 -0.74 -3.47
C ASN A 28 -6.75 -0.55 -3.32
N HIS A 29 -6.09 0.03 -4.32
CA HIS A 29 -4.74 0.54 -4.15
C HIS A 29 -4.53 1.82 -4.96
N ILE A 30 -3.56 2.62 -4.56
CA ILE A 30 -3.12 3.78 -5.33
C ILE A 30 -1.61 3.98 -5.16
N LYS A 31 -0.93 4.35 -6.24
CA LYS A 31 0.49 4.72 -6.20
C LYS A 31 0.61 6.20 -5.86
N ILE A 32 1.35 6.52 -4.80
CA ILE A 32 1.55 7.90 -4.33
C ILE A 32 2.93 8.44 -4.69
N ALA A 33 3.91 7.56 -4.91
CA ALA A 33 5.26 7.90 -5.36
C ALA A 33 5.91 6.72 -6.11
N SER A 34 7.12 6.91 -6.65
CA SER A 34 7.86 5.87 -7.38
C SER A 34 8.15 4.60 -6.57
N ALA A 35 8.19 4.69 -5.24
CA ALA A 35 8.45 3.59 -4.31
C ALA A 35 7.34 3.39 -3.27
N SER A 36 6.20 4.08 -3.40
CA SER A 36 5.21 4.12 -2.32
C SER A 36 3.80 3.97 -2.86
N TRP A 37 3.04 3.09 -2.22
CA TRP A 37 1.65 2.80 -2.51
C TRP A 37 0.82 2.86 -1.23
N LEU A 38 -0.46 3.17 -1.39
CA LEU A 38 -1.45 2.93 -0.37
C LEU A 38 -2.31 1.74 -0.81
N VAL A 39 -2.62 0.86 0.13
CA VAL A 39 -3.53 -0.26 -0.08
C VAL A 39 -4.65 -0.20 0.95
N TYR A 40 -5.85 -0.56 0.51
CA TYR A 40 -7.05 -0.64 1.33
C TYR A 40 -7.43 -2.10 1.57
N GLU A 41 -7.58 -2.47 2.83
CA GLU A 41 -7.97 -3.81 3.26
C GLU A 41 -9.32 -3.79 4.00
N GLU A 42 -10.37 -4.34 3.41
CA GLU A 42 -11.73 -4.31 3.99
C GLU A 42 -11.79 -4.85 5.43
N GLN A 43 -10.98 -5.87 5.71
CA GLN A 43 -10.87 -6.45 7.03
C GLN A 43 -9.79 -5.73 7.84
N LYS A 44 -10.07 -5.49 9.13
CA LYS A 44 -9.03 -4.98 10.05
C LYS A 44 -7.89 -6.01 10.12
N GLY A 45 -6.78 -5.68 9.49
CA GLY A 45 -5.55 -6.49 9.51
C GLY A 45 -4.44 -5.83 10.31
N MET A 46 -3.37 -6.58 10.53
CA MET A 46 -2.07 -6.03 10.92
C MET A 46 -1.20 -5.87 9.67
N PRO A 47 -0.13 -5.06 9.68
CA PRO A 47 0.81 -4.97 8.56
C PRO A 47 1.31 -6.34 8.06
N GLN A 48 1.44 -7.32 8.96
CA GLN A 48 1.81 -8.68 8.62
C GLN A 48 0.78 -9.40 7.74
N THR A 49 -0.51 -9.10 7.86
CA THR A 49 -1.55 -9.66 6.98
C THR A 49 -1.36 -9.15 5.55
N ILE A 50 -1.01 -7.88 5.40
CA ILE A 50 -0.70 -7.25 4.10
C ILE A 50 0.57 -7.85 3.51
N HIS A 51 1.60 -8.05 4.33
CA HIS A 51 2.82 -8.77 3.93
C HIS A 51 2.49 -10.14 3.35
N ASN A 52 1.76 -10.97 4.10
CA ASN A 52 1.43 -12.34 3.69
C ASN A 52 0.60 -12.35 2.40
N LYS A 53 -0.29 -11.37 2.22
CA LYS A 53 -1.13 -11.23 1.03
C LYS A 53 -0.32 -10.86 -0.22
N ILE A 54 0.57 -9.88 -0.12
CA ILE A 54 1.35 -9.36 -1.28
C ILE A 54 2.53 -10.27 -1.61
N PHE A 55 3.23 -10.76 -0.59
CA PHE A 55 4.53 -11.37 -0.75
C PHE A 55 4.60 -12.85 -0.36
N GLY A 56 3.53 -13.40 0.21
CA GLY A 56 3.47 -14.78 0.70
C GLY A 56 4.36 -15.04 1.93
N GLU A 57 4.35 -16.29 2.41
CA GLU A 57 5.25 -16.75 3.46
C GLU A 57 6.58 -17.18 2.82
N GLY A 58 7.68 -16.45 3.07
CA GLY A 58 8.98 -16.83 2.53
C GLY A 58 10.07 -15.76 2.61
N ASN A 59 11.25 -16.12 2.13
CA ASN A 59 12.43 -15.25 2.08
C ASN A 59 12.29 -14.22 0.95
N ASN A 60 11.56 -13.14 1.20
CA ASN A 60 11.48 -12.00 0.29
C ASN A 60 12.82 -11.28 0.25
N LYS A 61 13.37 -11.14 -0.96
CA LYS A 61 14.64 -10.41 -1.19
C LYS A 61 14.42 -8.90 -1.27
N GLU A 62 13.16 -8.45 -1.37
CA GLU A 62 12.82 -7.04 -1.39
C GLU A 62 12.92 -6.43 0.01
N THR A 63 13.51 -5.24 0.11
CA THR A 63 13.45 -4.41 1.32
C THR A 63 12.29 -3.43 1.20
N TYR A 64 11.37 -3.47 2.16
CA TYR A 64 10.20 -2.60 2.21
C TYR A 64 9.71 -2.41 3.66
N LEU A 65 8.81 -1.45 3.83
CA LEU A 65 8.10 -1.14 5.05
C LEU A 65 6.59 -1.17 4.79
N ILE A 66 5.83 -1.81 5.67
CA ILE A 66 4.37 -1.75 5.68
C ILE A 66 3.94 -1.15 7.01
N ILE A 67 3.18 -0.07 6.97
CA ILE A 67 2.67 0.63 8.16
C ILE A 67 1.19 0.94 8.03
N PRO A 68 0.42 0.93 9.14
CA PRO A 68 -0.91 1.51 9.16
C PRO A 68 -0.84 2.99 8.74
N PHE A 69 -1.86 3.44 8.02
CA PHE A 69 -1.94 4.80 7.50
C PHE A 69 -3.21 5.46 8.04
N ASP A 70 -3.13 6.09 9.21
CA ASP A 70 -4.27 6.66 9.95
C ASP A 70 -4.00 8.04 10.57
N ALA A 71 -2.75 8.35 10.91
CA ALA A 71 -2.33 9.65 11.40
C ALA A 71 -1.12 10.14 10.58
N TYR A 72 -1.39 10.75 9.43
CA TYR A 72 -0.36 11.26 8.53
C TYR A 72 -0.61 12.72 8.14
N TRP A 73 0.45 13.39 7.70
CA TRP A 73 0.37 14.66 7.00
C TRP A 73 1.24 14.60 5.76
N GLY A 74 0.75 15.13 4.64
CA GLY A 74 1.46 15.12 3.38
C GLY A 74 0.84 16.08 2.38
N ILE A 75 1.55 16.32 1.28
CA ILE A 75 1.06 17.07 0.13
C ILE A 75 0.91 16.08 -1.02
N HIS A 76 -0.32 15.88 -1.47
CA HIS A 76 -0.67 14.95 -2.55
C HIS A 76 -1.54 15.64 -3.61
N SER A 77 -1.67 15.00 -4.77
CA SER A 77 -2.65 15.42 -5.78
C SER A 77 -4.08 15.26 -5.26
N ASN A 78 -5.02 15.97 -5.87
CA ASN A 78 -6.44 15.84 -5.56
C ASN A 78 -6.93 14.40 -5.74
N ASP A 79 -6.40 13.65 -6.71
CA ASP A 79 -6.80 12.26 -6.96
C ASP A 79 -6.46 11.35 -5.77
N VAL A 80 -5.28 11.53 -5.17
CA VAL A 80 -4.88 10.79 -3.97
C VAL A 80 -5.75 11.17 -2.79
N TRP A 81 -6.02 12.46 -2.58
CA TRP A 81 -6.92 12.92 -1.52
C TRP A 81 -8.34 12.39 -1.66
N ASN A 82 -8.89 12.43 -2.88
CA ASN A 82 -10.22 11.89 -3.18
C ASN A 82 -10.27 10.38 -2.95
N TRP A 83 -9.21 9.66 -3.34
CA TRP A 83 -9.12 8.23 -3.11
C TRP A 83 -9.08 7.91 -1.60
N ILE A 84 -8.23 8.60 -0.82
CA ILE A 84 -8.14 8.41 0.64
C ILE A 84 -9.49 8.72 1.32
N SER A 85 -10.12 9.84 0.94
CA SER A 85 -11.46 10.24 1.41
C SER A 85 -12.50 9.17 1.13
N SER A 86 -12.46 8.56 -0.06
CA SER A 86 -13.38 7.47 -0.44
C SER A 86 -13.22 6.20 0.41
N LYS A 87 -12.08 6.04 1.09
CA LYS A 87 -11.79 4.92 2.00
C LYS A 87 -12.09 5.23 3.47
N GLY A 88 -12.64 6.42 3.75
CA GLY A 88 -13.08 6.83 5.08
C GLY A 88 -11.99 7.46 5.94
N LEU A 89 -10.96 8.05 5.32
CA LEU A 89 -9.91 8.85 5.96
C LEU A 89 -9.92 10.30 5.48
#